data_AF-A0A2D9QBR6-F1
#
_entry.id   AF-A0A2D9QBR6-F1
#
_cell.length_a   1.000
_cell.length_b   1.000
_cell.length_c   1.000
_cell.angle_alpha   90.00
_cell.angle_beta   90.00
_cell.angle_gamma   90.00
#
_symmetry.space_group_name_H-M   'P 1'
#
loop_
_entity.id
_entity.type
_entity.pdbx_description
1 polymer ?
#
loop_
_entity_poly.entity_id
_entity_poly.type
_entity_poly.pdbx_seq_one_letter_code
_entity_poly.pdbx_strand_id
1 'polypeptide(L)'
;MSEKKNIPNFKVPEGYFETFEDRLFTKISEEKFPKTSGFTVPDDYFNNLDERVLNNAKAKPTKVVNFFPKKYFGYAAAIAASLLIAVTTLNNFTTNSSLETLNLASIDNYIEEENLYYDIYDLTSLIDENEITNINLGVQLYSESAIEDYLLENLDTETLINEQ
;
A
#
# COMPACT_ATOMS: atom_id res chain seq x y z
N MET A 1 -30.38 -14.06 11.05
CA MET A 1 -30.88 -15.32 10.43
C MET A 1 -30.18 -16.46 11.17
N SER A 2 -30.89 -17.15 12.06
CA SER A 2 -30.26 -18.13 12.97
C SER A 2 -29.98 -19.43 12.23
N GLU A 3 -28.73 -19.87 12.28
CA GLU A 3 -28.21 -21.08 11.66
C GLU A 3 -28.90 -22.32 12.29
N LYS A 4 -29.66 -23.08 11.49
CA LYS A 4 -30.25 -24.35 11.94
C LYS A 4 -29.12 -25.36 12.12
N LYS A 5 -28.74 -25.65 13.38
CA LYS A 5 -27.85 -26.77 13.71
C LYS A 5 -28.50 -28.07 13.23
N ASN A 6 -28.04 -28.58 12.09
CA ASN A 6 -28.32 -29.93 11.67
C ASN A 6 -27.55 -30.88 12.61
N ILE A 7 -28.23 -31.82 13.24
CA ILE A 7 -27.58 -32.82 14.11
C ILE A 7 -27.29 -34.02 13.21
N PRO A 8 -26.07 -34.13 12.64
CA PRO A 8 -25.73 -35.26 11.79
C PRO A 8 -25.78 -36.50 12.68
N ASN A 9 -26.60 -37.48 12.31
CA ASN A 9 -26.78 -38.78 12.98
C ASN A 9 -27.97 -38.91 13.94
N PHE A 10 -28.92 -37.96 13.98
CA PHE A 10 -30.23 -38.26 14.58
C PHE A 10 -31.05 -39.17 13.64
N LYS A 11 -31.04 -40.48 13.90
CA LYS A 11 -31.88 -41.47 13.21
C LYS A 11 -32.84 -42.08 14.21
N VAL A 12 -34.14 -42.08 13.88
CA VAL A 12 -35.13 -42.81 14.68
C VAL A 12 -35.01 -44.32 14.39
N PRO A 13 -35.35 -45.19 15.35
CA PRO A 13 -35.44 -46.62 15.09
C PRO A 13 -36.43 -46.93 13.97
N GLU A 14 -36.19 -48.03 13.25
CA GLU A 14 -37.14 -48.58 12.29
C GLU A 14 -38.46 -48.91 12.99
N GLY A 15 -39.60 -48.58 12.39
CA GLY A 15 -40.91 -48.84 12.99
C GLY A 15 -41.32 -47.86 14.11
N TYR A 16 -40.52 -46.82 14.39
CA TYR A 16 -40.76 -45.90 15.51
C TYR A 16 -42.12 -45.20 15.40
N PHE A 17 -42.45 -44.65 14.24
CA PHE A 17 -43.68 -43.86 14.06
C PHE A 17 -44.90 -44.75 13.81
N GLU A 18 -44.69 -45.89 13.16
CA GLU A 18 -45.71 -46.88 12.81
C GLU A 18 -46.37 -47.47 14.06
N THR A 19 -45.61 -47.60 15.15
CA THR A 19 -46.07 -48.17 16.43
C THR A 19 -46.18 -47.12 17.54
N PHE A 20 -46.00 -45.84 17.22
CA PHE A 20 -46.03 -44.75 18.22
C PHE A 20 -47.41 -44.61 18.86
N GLU A 21 -48.46 -44.60 18.04
CA GLU A 21 -49.83 -44.38 18.48
C GLU A 21 -50.30 -45.48 19.44
N ASP A 22 -50.11 -46.74 19.06
CA ASP A 22 -50.44 -47.91 19.89
C ASP A 22 -49.71 -47.88 21.24
N ARG A 23 -48.40 -47.55 21.23
CA ARG A 23 -47.62 -47.42 22.47
C ARG A 23 -48.11 -46.26 23.33
N LEU A 24 -48.47 -45.13 22.72
CA LEU A 24 -48.98 -43.95 23.43
C LEU A 24 -50.30 -44.28 24.13
N PHE A 25 -51.28 -44.84 23.41
CA PHE A 25 -52.59 -45.18 23.98
C PHE A 25 -52.50 -46.31 25.02
N THR A 26 -51.64 -47.30 24.78
CA THR A 26 -51.34 -48.32 25.80
C THR A 26 -50.80 -47.67 27.06
N LYS A 27 -49.83 -46.76 26.94
CA LYS A 27 -49.25 -46.04 28.07
C LYS A 27 -50.24 -45.15 28.80
N ILE A 28 -51.12 -44.43 28.08
CA ILE A 28 -52.15 -43.56 28.68
C ILE A 28 -53.21 -44.39 29.44
N SER A 29 -53.52 -45.58 28.93
CA SER A 29 -54.49 -46.50 29.55
C SER A 29 -53.92 -47.26 30.76
N GLU A 30 -52.60 -47.31 30.92
CA GLU A 30 -51.97 -47.78 32.17
C GLU A 30 -52.34 -46.79 33.30
N GLU A 31 -53.16 -47.18 34.27
CA GLU A 31 -53.58 -46.36 35.44
C GLU A 31 -52.46 -46.00 36.43
N LYS A 32 -51.21 -45.90 35.96
CA LYS A 32 -50.02 -45.59 36.76
C LYS A 32 -49.67 -44.10 36.77
N PHE A 33 -50.51 -43.24 36.19
CA PHE A 33 -50.29 -41.80 36.28
C PHE A 33 -50.63 -41.29 37.69
N PRO A 34 -49.76 -40.48 38.30
CA PRO A 34 -50.10 -39.81 39.54
C PRO A 34 -51.35 -38.95 39.33
N LYS A 35 -52.38 -39.16 40.16
CA LYS A 35 -53.64 -38.38 40.14
C LYS A 35 -53.45 -36.94 40.62
N THR A 36 -52.30 -36.65 41.22
CA THR A 36 -51.91 -35.34 41.70
C THR A 36 -50.92 -34.72 40.72
N SER A 37 -51.01 -33.41 40.51
CA SER A 37 -49.97 -32.62 39.82
C SER A 37 -48.61 -32.95 40.44
N GLY A 38 -47.69 -33.54 39.66
CA GLY A 38 -46.33 -33.84 40.12
C GLY A 38 -45.48 -32.59 40.35
N PHE A 39 -45.99 -31.43 39.94
CA PHE A 39 -45.36 -30.14 40.16
C PHE A 39 -46.20 -29.34 41.13
N THR A 40 -45.64 -29.10 42.32
CA THR A 40 -46.13 -28.09 43.25
C THR A 40 -45.23 -26.87 43.15
N VAL A 41 -45.83 -25.68 43.19
CA VAL A 41 -45.04 -24.47 43.35
C VAL A 41 -44.52 -24.42 44.79
N PRO A 42 -43.29 -23.93 45.02
CA PRO A 42 -42.80 -23.68 46.37
C PRO A 42 -43.70 -22.70 47.11
N ASP A 43 -43.75 -22.84 48.43
CA ASP A 43 -44.42 -21.88 49.31
C ASP A 43 -43.88 -20.47 49.03
N ASP A 44 -44.77 -19.48 49.01
CA ASP A 44 -44.47 -18.07 48.75
C ASP A 44 -43.79 -17.76 47.40
N TYR A 45 -43.89 -18.65 46.40
CA TYR A 45 -43.38 -18.39 45.04
C TYR A 45 -43.98 -17.09 44.47
N PHE A 46 -45.31 -16.98 44.46
CA PHE A 46 -46.01 -15.82 43.93
C PHE A 46 -45.89 -14.59 44.83
N ASN A 47 -45.81 -14.78 46.15
CA ASN A 47 -45.64 -13.69 47.12
C ASN A 47 -44.31 -12.95 46.92
N ASN A 48 -43.26 -13.66 46.52
CA ASN A 48 -41.93 -13.08 46.30
C ASN A 48 -41.60 -12.84 44.81
N LEU A 49 -42.54 -13.09 43.89
CA LEU A 49 -42.29 -13.01 42.46
C LEU A 49 -41.96 -11.56 42.05
N ASP A 50 -42.77 -10.61 42.51
CA ASP A 50 -42.63 -9.19 42.17
C ASP A 50 -41.27 -8.65 42.63
N GLU A 51 -40.86 -8.98 43.86
CA GLU A 51 -39.57 -8.55 44.40
C GLU A 51 -38.40 -9.15 43.61
N ARG A 52 -38.47 -10.43 43.25
CA ARG A 52 -37.44 -11.10 42.43
C ARG A 52 -37.33 -10.46 41.04
N VAL A 53 -38.46 -10.20 40.39
CA VAL A 53 -38.49 -9.55 39.07
C VAL A 53 -37.89 -8.15 39.17
N LEU A 54 -38.27 -7.36 40.17
CA LEU A 54 -37.76 -6.01 40.36
C LEU A 54 -36.26 -5.99 40.69
N ASN A 55 -35.79 -6.92 41.52
CA ASN A 55 -34.36 -7.04 41.86
C ASN A 55 -33.51 -7.54 40.69
N ASN A 56 -34.07 -8.37 39.81
CA ASN A 56 -33.38 -8.81 38.59
C ASN A 56 -33.43 -7.74 37.49
N ALA A 57 -34.46 -6.90 37.45
CA ALA A 57 -34.58 -5.77 36.52
C ALA A 57 -33.68 -4.58 36.89
N LYS A 58 -33.27 -4.46 38.17
CA LYS A 58 -32.26 -3.48 38.59
C LYS A 58 -30.92 -3.86 37.97
N ALA A 59 -30.56 -3.15 36.90
CA ALA A 59 -29.25 -3.27 36.26
C ALA A 59 -28.16 -3.04 37.31
N LYS A 60 -27.42 -4.09 37.66
CA LYS A 60 -26.19 -3.95 38.44
C LYS A 60 -25.25 -3.06 37.61
N PRO A 61 -24.55 -2.07 38.21
CA PRO A 61 -23.56 -1.30 37.48
C PRO A 61 -22.45 -2.27 37.04
N THR A 62 -22.50 -2.70 35.79
CA THR A 62 -21.48 -3.54 35.20
C THR A 62 -20.27 -2.65 34.92
N LYS A 63 -19.09 -3.10 35.33
CA LYS A 63 -17.83 -2.40 35.07
C LYS A 63 -17.57 -2.43 33.57
N VAL A 64 -18.02 -1.40 32.85
CA VAL A 64 -17.69 -1.23 31.43
C VAL A 64 -16.21 -0.86 31.32
N VAL A 65 -15.46 -1.66 30.58
CA VAL A 65 -14.09 -1.33 30.19
C VAL A 65 -14.13 -0.71 28.80
N ASN A 66 -13.45 0.41 28.63
CA ASN A 66 -13.39 1.09 27.34
C ASN A 66 -12.56 0.25 26.35
N PHE A 67 -13.19 -0.23 25.28
CA PHE A 67 -12.61 -1.26 24.38
C PHE A 67 -11.44 -0.75 23.52
N PHE A 68 -11.32 0.57 23.34
CA PHE A 68 -10.25 1.20 22.57
C PHE A 68 -9.52 2.25 23.41
N PRO A 69 -8.47 1.87 24.15
CA PRO A 69 -7.66 2.84 24.85
C PRO A 69 -6.86 3.66 23.82
N LYS A 70 -7.08 4.98 23.80
CA LYS A 70 -6.46 5.96 22.88
C LYS A 70 -4.92 5.91 22.86
N LYS A 71 -4.29 5.28 23.85
CA LYS A 71 -2.84 5.11 23.95
C LYS A 71 -2.24 4.26 22.81
N TYR A 72 -2.97 3.27 22.28
CA TYR A 72 -2.45 2.44 21.17
C TYR A 72 -2.76 3.01 19.79
N PHE A 73 -3.68 3.98 19.68
CA PHE A 73 -4.05 4.58 18.41
C PHE A 73 -2.89 5.36 17.77
N GLY A 74 -2.10 6.06 18.58
CA GLY A 74 -0.92 6.79 18.09
C GLY A 74 0.17 5.87 17.53
N TYR A 75 0.43 4.74 18.20
CA TYR A 75 1.44 3.77 17.75
C TYR A 75 1.01 3.04 16.46
N ALA A 76 -0.25 2.60 16.40
CA ALA A 76 -0.80 1.96 15.20
C ALA A 76 -0.82 2.92 14.00
N ALA A 77 -1.17 4.19 14.21
CA ALA A 77 -1.15 5.21 13.16
C ALA A 77 0.27 5.48 12.63
N ALA A 78 1.28 5.53 13.53
CA ALA A 78 2.68 5.71 13.12
C ALA A 78 3.19 4.53 12.28
N ILE A 79 2.92 3.28 12.69
CA ILE A 79 3.28 2.09 11.90
C ILE A 79 2.61 2.11 10.53
N ALA A 80 1.31 2.41 10.48
CA ALA A 80 0.57 2.49 9.22
C ALA A 80 1.11 3.58 8.30
N ALA A 81 1.44 4.76 8.83
CA ALA A 81 2.05 5.84 8.07
C ALA A 81 3.43 5.44 7.53
N SER A 82 4.29 4.82 8.35
CA SER A 82 5.60 4.33 7.91
C SER A 82 5.48 3.24 6.84
N LEU A 83 4.53 2.31 6.96
CA LEU A 83 4.27 1.30 5.93
C LEU A 83 3.73 1.94 4.65
N LEU A 84 2.81 2.90 4.74
CA LEU A 84 2.30 3.62 3.57
C LEU A 84 3.43 4.36 2.85
N ILE A 85 4.30 5.06 3.58
CA ILE A 85 5.47 5.74 3.02
C ILE A 85 6.42 4.73 2.36
N ALA A 86 6.73 3.62 3.03
CA ALA A 86 7.62 2.59 2.47
C ALA A 86 7.03 1.94 1.22
N VAL A 87 5.73 1.65 1.22
CA VAL A 87 5.06 1.06 0.04
C VAL A 87 5.00 2.08 -1.09
N THR A 88 4.70 3.35 -0.83
CA THR A 88 4.67 4.37 -1.90
C THR A 88 6.05 4.65 -2.47
N THR A 89 7.11 4.74 -1.66
CA THR A 89 8.47 4.96 -2.19
C THR A 89 8.98 3.77 -3.00
N LEU A 90 8.69 2.54 -2.57
CA LEU A 90 9.11 1.34 -3.30
C LEU A 90 8.30 1.11 -4.59
N ASN A 91 7.00 1.42 -4.60
CA ASN A 91 6.18 1.26 -5.81
C ASN A 91 6.45 2.33 -6.88
N ASN A 92 7.02 3.49 -6.51
CA ASN A 92 7.43 4.53 -7.44
C ASN A 92 8.88 4.36 -7.93
N PHE A 93 9.57 3.27 -7.55
CA PHE A 93 10.91 2.93 -8.06
C PHE A 93 10.86 2.32 -9.46
N THR A 94 10.13 2.96 -10.37
CA THR A 94 10.28 2.80 -11.82
C THR A 94 10.75 4.13 -12.39
N THR A 95 11.90 4.60 -11.93
CA THR A 95 12.59 5.71 -12.54
C THR A 95 13.45 5.15 -13.66
N ASN A 96 12.94 5.18 -14.89
CA ASN A 96 13.80 5.33 -16.06
C ASN A 96 14.36 6.77 -16.10
N SER A 97 14.84 7.28 -14.96
CA SER A 97 15.64 8.50 -14.91
C SER A 97 16.99 8.07 -15.46
N SER A 98 17.16 8.25 -16.77
CA SER A 98 18.35 7.80 -17.46
C SER A 98 19.57 8.45 -16.81
N LEU A 99 20.46 7.62 -16.27
CA LEU A 99 21.79 8.06 -15.79
C LEU A 99 22.52 8.91 -16.83
N GLU A 100 22.20 8.70 -18.10
CA GLU A 100 22.68 9.45 -19.26
C GLU A 100 22.33 10.95 -19.19
N THR A 101 21.12 11.33 -18.76
CA THR A 101 20.73 12.75 -18.64
C THR A 101 21.43 13.46 -17.48
N LEU A 102 21.63 12.77 -16.36
CA LEU A 102 22.40 13.29 -15.23
C LEU A 102 23.89 13.44 -15.57
N ASN A 103 24.44 12.48 -16.32
CA ASN A 103 25.82 12.52 -16.75
C ASN A 103 26.08 13.68 -17.73
N LEU A 104 25.19 13.90 -18.69
CA LEU A 104 25.30 15.01 -19.65
C LEU A 104 25.24 16.37 -18.96
N ALA A 105 24.27 16.60 -18.07
CA ALA A 105 24.18 17.87 -17.34
C ALA A 105 25.42 18.14 -16.46
N SER A 106 26.05 17.09 -15.94
CA SER A 106 27.28 17.19 -15.15
C SER A 106 28.49 17.51 -16.05
N ILE A 107 28.55 16.95 -17.25
CA ILE A 107 29.58 17.26 -18.24
C ILE A 107 29.43 18.70 -18.73
N ASP A 108 28.22 19.16 -19.05
CA ASP A 108 27.97 20.53 -19.49
C ASP A 108 28.42 21.55 -18.44
N ASN A 109 28.03 21.34 -17.17
CA ASN A 109 28.44 22.20 -16.08
C ASN A 109 29.96 22.18 -15.84
N TYR A 110 30.60 21.03 -16.02
CA TYR A 110 32.06 20.90 -15.90
C TYR A 110 32.82 21.70 -16.98
N ILE A 111 32.27 21.79 -18.20
CA ILE A 111 32.82 22.61 -19.28
C ILE A 111 32.56 24.10 -19.00
N GLU A 112 31.35 24.46 -18.58
CA GLU A 112 30.91 25.85 -18.36
C GLU A 112 31.64 26.54 -17.21
N GLU A 113 32.01 25.79 -16.16
CA GLU A 113 32.83 26.29 -15.05
C GLU A 113 34.31 26.48 -15.41
N GLU A 114 34.68 26.40 -16.70
CA GLU A 114 36.05 26.53 -17.22
C GLU A 114 37.06 25.57 -16.55
N ASN A 115 36.58 24.45 -15.99
CA ASN A 115 37.45 23.45 -15.34
C ASN A 115 38.32 22.68 -16.35
N LEU A 116 38.09 22.88 -17.66
CA LEU A 116 38.91 22.35 -18.75
C LEU A 116 39.91 23.40 -19.23
N TYR A 117 41.11 23.38 -18.65
CA TYR A 117 42.25 24.12 -19.19
C TYR A 117 43.02 23.23 -20.18
N TYR A 118 42.60 23.27 -21.45
CA TYR A 118 43.35 22.66 -22.56
C TYR A 118 43.93 23.75 -23.44
N ASP A 119 45.24 23.70 -23.67
CA ASP A 119 45.84 24.51 -24.72
C ASP A 119 45.52 23.88 -26.10
N ILE A 120 45.57 24.69 -27.15
CA ILE A 120 45.33 24.28 -28.54
C ILE A 120 46.27 23.13 -28.92
N TYR A 121 47.52 23.14 -28.45
CA TYR A 121 48.47 22.06 -28.68
C TYR A 121 48.01 20.74 -28.04
N ASP A 122 47.45 20.78 -26.83
CA ASP A 122 46.92 19.58 -26.16
C ASP A 122 45.74 19.00 -26.94
N LEU A 123 44.83 19.85 -27.42
CA LEU A 123 43.71 19.43 -28.26
C LEU A 123 44.18 18.83 -29.59
N THR A 124 45.18 19.42 -30.25
CA THR A 124 45.71 18.89 -31.51
C THR A 124 46.41 17.55 -31.36
N SER A 125 46.95 17.25 -30.16
CA SER A 125 47.57 15.95 -29.88
C SER A 125 46.56 14.83 -29.66
N LEU A 126 45.32 15.19 -29.28
CA LEU A 126 44.23 14.26 -29.00
C LEU A 126 43.39 13.93 -30.24
N ILE A 127 43.52 14.73 -31.30
CA ILE A 127 42.80 14.56 -32.56
C ILE A 127 43.69 13.77 -33.55
N ASP A 128 43.24 12.60 -33.99
CA ASP A 128 43.92 11.83 -35.05
C ASP A 128 43.54 12.35 -36.45
N GLU A 129 44.46 12.28 -37.41
CA GLU A 129 44.29 12.77 -38.79
C GLU A 129 43.09 12.10 -39.49
N ASN A 130 42.83 10.84 -39.14
CA ASN A 130 41.67 10.08 -39.63
C ASN A 130 40.33 10.57 -39.03
N GLU A 131 40.35 11.15 -37.83
CA GLU A 131 39.15 11.73 -37.22
C GLU A 131 38.79 13.06 -37.88
N ILE A 132 39.78 13.88 -38.27
CA ILE A 132 39.56 15.15 -39.00
C ILE A 132 38.77 14.93 -40.29
N THR A 133 39.06 13.87 -41.04
CA THR A 133 38.34 13.57 -42.30
C THR A 133 36.87 13.19 -42.10
N ASN A 134 36.50 12.75 -40.89
CA ASN A 134 35.13 12.37 -40.51
C ASN A 134 34.40 13.47 -39.72
N ILE A 135 35.09 14.55 -39.37
CA ILE A 135 34.44 15.76 -38.87
C ILE A 135 33.66 16.35 -40.04
N ASN A 136 32.37 15.99 -40.11
CA ASN A 136 31.40 16.78 -40.85
C ASN A 136 31.19 18.07 -40.07
N LEU A 137 32.16 18.99 -40.19
CA LEU A 137 31.95 20.41 -39.98
C LEU A 137 30.85 20.77 -40.96
N GLY A 138 29.61 20.63 -40.51
CA GLY A 138 28.45 20.96 -41.31
C GLY A 138 28.75 22.34 -41.86
N VAL A 139 28.94 22.41 -43.18
CA VAL A 139 29.12 23.66 -43.91
C VAL A 139 27.77 24.38 -43.85
N GLN A 140 27.46 24.86 -42.66
CA GLN A 140 26.46 25.85 -42.31
C GLN A 140 27.23 26.91 -41.53
N LEU A 141 28.31 27.42 -42.12
CA LEU A 141 29.22 28.31 -41.44
C LEU A 141 29.35 29.57 -42.26
N TYR A 142 28.46 30.51 -41.92
CA TYR A 142 28.56 31.94 -42.14
C TYR A 142 28.49 32.41 -43.61
N SER A 143 27.92 33.58 -43.85
CA SER A 143 28.01 34.18 -45.19
C SER A 143 29.48 34.45 -45.49
N GLU A 144 29.87 34.34 -46.76
CA GLU A 144 31.22 34.72 -47.21
C GLU A 144 31.61 36.13 -46.69
N SER A 145 30.64 37.06 -46.66
CA SER A 145 30.80 38.38 -46.06
C SER A 145 31.10 38.36 -44.56
N ALA A 146 30.51 37.48 -43.76
CA ALA A 146 30.79 37.41 -42.33
C ALA A 146 32.18 36.84 -42.04
N ILE A 147 32.68 35.95 -42.92
CA ILE A 147 34.05 35.45 -42.85
C ILE A 147 35.03 36.54 -43.30
N GLU A 148 34.71 37.25 -44.39
CA GLU A 148 35.51 38.37 -44.90
C GLU A 148 35.65 39.49 -43.85
N ASP A 149 34.55 39.89 -43.21
CA ASP A 149 34.56 40.93 -42.17
C ASP A 149 35.40 40.51 -40.96
N TYR A 150 35.26 39.27 -40.48
CA TYR A 150 36.06 38.77 -39.37
C TYR A 150 37.55 38.75 -39.69
N LEU A 151 37.90 38.33 -40.91
CA LEU A 151 39.29 38.34 -41.36
C LEU A 151 39.78 39.79 -41.45
N LEU A 152 39.05 40.73 -42.06
CA LEU A 152 39.50 42.12 -42.14
C LEU A 152 39.65 42.79 -40.76
N GLU A 153 38.83 42.42 -39.78
CA GLU A 153 38.90 42.99 -38.43
C GLU A 153 40.03 42.41 -37.58
N ASN A 154 40.41 41.14 -37.80
CA ASN A 154 41.39 40.44 -36.95
C ASN A 154 42.71 40.11 -37.66
N LEU A 155 42.81 40.32 -38.97
CA LEU A 155 44.02 40.12 -39.74
C LEU A 155 44.90 41.36 -39.62
N ASP A 156 45.94 41.26 -38.80
CA ASP A 156 46.96 42.30 -38.71
C ASP A 156 47.74 42.37 -40.02
N THR A 157 47.68 43.51 -40.70
CA THR A 157 48.31 43.70 -42.01
C THR A 157 49.84 43.81 -41.92
N GLU A 158 50.39 44.06 -40.72
CA GLU A 158 51.84 44.10 -40.50
C GLU A 158 52.50 42.71 -40.58
N THR A 159 51.79 41.64 -40.21
CA THR A 159 52.31 40.26 -40.28
C THR A 159 52.44 39.76 -41.71
N LEU A 160 51.58 40.20 -42.63
CA LEU A 160 51.59 39.76 -44.03
C LEU A 160 52.68 40.43 -44.88
N ILE A 161 53.15 41.62 -44.51
CA ILE A 161 54.19 42.35 -45.24
C ILE A 161 55.60 41.90 -44.79
N ASN A 162 55.72 41.31 -43.60
CA ASN A 162 56.99 40.85 -43.04
C ASN A 162 57.34 39.39 -43.37
N GLU A 163 56.43 38.64 -44.00
CA GLU A 163 56.71 37.32 -44.59
C GLU A 163 56.71 37.40 -46.13
N GLN A 164 57.77 37.98 -46.71
CA GLN A 164 58.16 37.77 -48.11
C GLN A 164 59.67 37.50 -48.21
#